data_AF-A0A9N9EM15-F1
#
_entry.id   AF-A0A9N9EM15-F1
#
_cell.length_a   1.000
_cell.length_b   1.000
_cell.length_c   1.000
_cell.angle_alpha   90.00
_cell.angle_beta   90.00
_cell.angle_gamma   90.00
#
_symmetry.space_group_name_H-M   'P 1'
#
loop_
_entity.id
_entity.type
_entity.pdbx_description
1 polymer ?
#
loop_
_entity_poly.entity_id
_entity_poly.type
_entity_poly.pdbx_seq_one_letter_code
_entity_poly.pdbx_strand_id
1 'polypeptide(L)'
;MLPSQNLMVPVEYQPKDDFENNRQLNVIASAILLDESLVKRWKENEYTEICSDTNNLVISGALLILFPPSPPSGWLYPTADDVKFCLTKLIELGFKLDDKSLVDALQMFENKLDIYGDIFWNVFTAIRSGKSNFSFLFGLFKEPSRGLKKSLFLNFLKSRRVSIKG
;
A
#
# COMPACT_ATOMS: atom_id res chain seq x y z
N MET A 1 -46.67 33.56 -8.18
CA MET A 1 -45.69 32.64 -8.78
C MET A 1 -44.38 32.83 -8.03
N LEU A 2 -43.97 31.83 -7.24
CA LEU A 2 -42.66 31.80 -6.56
C LEU A 2 -41.67 31.10 -7.49
N PRO A 3 -40.41 31.56 -7.60
CA PRO A 3 -39.41 30.86 -8.41
C PRO A 3 -38.96 29.59 -7.69
N SER A 4 -39.02 28.47 -8.41
CA SER A 4 -38.57 27.16 -7.97
C SER A 4 -37.09 27.20 -7.58
N GLN A 5 -36.80 26.85 -6.33
CA GLN A 5 -35.44 26.63 -5.86
C GLN A 5 -34.87 25.41 -6.59
N ASN A 6 -33.77 25.59 -7.31
CA ASN A 6 -32.91 24.49 -7.78
C ASN A 6 -32.29 23.83 -6.54
N LEU A 7 -32.97 22.85 -5.96
CA LEU A 7 -32.36 21.89 -5.05
C LEU A 7 -31.37 21.05 -5.86
N MET A 8 -30.07 21.35 -5.72
CA MET A 8 -29.02 20.38 -6.05
C MET A 8 -29.28 19.16 -5.20
N VAL A 9 -29.89 18.13 -5.80
CA VAL A 9 -29.99 16.81 -5.19
C VAL A 9 -28.54 16.30 -5.05
N PRO A 10 -28.08 15.93 -3.85
CA PRO A 10 -26.80 15.25 -3.71
C PRO A 10 -26.81 14.05 -4.66
N VAL A 11 -25.83 13.97 -5.55
CA VAL A 11 -25.64 12.78 -6.38
C VAL A 11 -25.23 11.67 -5.42
N GLU A 12 -26.23 10.95 -4.92
CA GLU A 12 -26.04 9.75 -4.13
C GLU A 12 -25.47 8.70 -5.10
N TYR A 13 -24.15 8.49 -5.02
CA TYR A 13 -23.48 7.44 -5.77
C TYR A 13 -24.03 6.11 -5.27
N GLN A 14 -24.97 5.54 -6.02
CA GLN A 14 -25.51 4.24 -5.68
C GLN A 14 -24.47 3.15 -5.95
N PRO A 15 -24.22 2.27 -4.97
CA PRO A 15 -23.48 1.03 -5.15
C PRO A 15 -24.03 0.18 -6.30
N LYS A 16 -23.41 0.23 -7.48
CA LYS A 16 -23.83 -0.53 -8.67
C LYS A 16 -23.46 -2.01 -8.63
N ASP A 17 -22.70 -2.45 -7.64
CA ASP A 17 -22.40 -3.86 -7.37
C ASP A 17 -21.56 -3.96 -6.09
N ASP A 18 -21.52 -5.13 -5.43
CA ASP A 18 -20.69 -5.42 -4.24
C ASP A 18 -19.16 -5.26 -4.48
N PHE A 19 -18.76 -4.65 -5.59
CA PHE A 19 -17.40 -4.32 -6.04
C PHE A 19 -17.12 -2.81 -6.06
N GLU A 20 -18.09 -1.99 -5.65
CA GLU A 20 -17.96 -0.54 -5.61
C GLU A 20 -16.82 -0.08 -4.69
N ASN A 21 -15.74 0.38 -5.33
CA ASN A 21 -15.18 1.72 -5.17
C ASN A 21 -13.64 1.78 -5.26
N ASN A 22 -13.00 0.72 -5.78
CA ASN A 22 -11.53 0.66 -5.90
C ASN A 22 -10.94 1.82 -6.72
N ARG A 23 -11.66 2.35 -7.73
CA ARG A 23 -11.18 3.50 -8.50
C ARG A 23 -11.16 4.79 -7.67
N GLN A 24 -12.21 5.10 -6.91
CA GLN A 24 -12.21 6.31 -6.10
C GLN A 24 -11.24 6.17 -4.91
N LEU A 25 -11.14 4.98 -4.30
CA LEU A 25 -10.13 4.72 -3.27
C LEU A 25 -8.70 4.92 -3.79
N ASN A 26 -8.41 4.53 -5.03
CA ASN A 26 -7.12 4.82 -5.67
C ASN A 26 -6.88 6.32 -5.87
N VAL A 27 -7.92 7.07 -6.27
CA VAL A 27 -7.84 8.53 -6.39
C VAL A 27 -7.57 9.17 -5.02
N ILE A 28 -8.27 8.72 -3.97
CA ILE A 28 -8.09 9.21 -2.60
C ILE A 28 -6.68 8.88 -2.09
N ALA A 29 -6.22 7.64 -2.28
CA ALA A 29 -4.86 7.24 -1.89
C ALA A 29 -3.80 8.08 -2.60
N SER A 30 -3.98 8.35 -3.89
CA SER A 30 -3.08 9.22 -4.66
C SER A 30 -3.10 10.66 -4.14
N ALA A 31 -4.29 11.19 -3.80
CA ALA A 31 -4.42 12.52 -3.21
C ALA A 31 -3.71 12.61 -1.85
N ILE A 32 -3.84 11.59 -1.00
CA ILE A 32 -3.13 11.51 0.30
C ILE A 32 -1.61 11.55 0.09
N LEU A 33 -1.09 10.85 -0.92
CA LEU A 33 0.34 10.84 -1.23
C LEU A 33 0.85 12.21 -1.76
N LEU A 34 -0.03 13.03 -2.32
CA LEU A 34 0.28 14.40 -2.74
C LEU A 34 0.14 15.41 -1.61
N ASP A 35 -0.80 15.20 -0.70
CA ASP A 35 -1.07 16.07 0.44
C ASP A 35 -1.51 15.28 1.68
N GLU A 36 -0.55 14.99 2.56
CA GLU A 36 -0.77 14.25 3.80
C GLU A 36 -1.73 14.95 4.78
N SER A 37 -1.89 16.28 4.65
CA SER A 37 -2.81 17.04 5.50
C SER A 37 -4.28 16.67 5.26
N LEU A 38 -4.59 16.01 4.14
CA LEU A 38 -5.90 15.41 3.89
C LEU A 38 -6.25 14.41 4.99
N VAL A 39 -5.34 13.54 5.42
CA VAL A 39 -5.63 12.55 6.47
C VAL A 39 -6.14 13.23 7.74
N LYS A 40 -5.51 14.35 8.12
CA LYS A 40 -5.91 15.14 9.27
C LYS A 40 -7.30 15.75 9.07
N ARG A 41 -7.54 16.39 7.91
CA ARG A 41 -8.84 17.00 7.58
C ARG A 41 -9.99 16.00 7.61
N TRP A 42 -9.80 14.80 7.10
CA TRP A 42 -10.86 13.78 7.11
C TRP A 42 -11.17 13.31 8.53
N LYS A 43 -10.15 13.12 9.38
CA LYS A 43 -10.33 12.82 10.80
C LYS A 43 -11.04 13.94 11.55
N GLU A 44 -10.74 15.20 11.23
CA GLU A 44 -11.42 16.38 11.78
C GLU A 44 -12.91 16.45 11.36
N ASN A 45 -13.28 15.84 10.23
CA ASN A 45 -14.67 15.70 9.77
C ASN A 45 -15.28 14.34 10.18
N GLU A 46 -14.81 13.75 11.28
CA GLU A 46 -15.31 12.50 11.88
C GLU A 46 -15.11 11.21 11.06
N TYR A 47 -14.50 11.28 9.87
CA TYR A 47 -14.14 10.09 9.14
C TYR A 47 -12.78 9.54 9.59
N THR A 48 -12.80 8.74 10.66
CA THR A 48 -11.61 8.20 11.31
C THR A 48 -10.99 6.98 10.61
N GLU A 49 -11.75 6.34 9.71
CA GLU A 49 -11.37 5.09 9.04
C GLU A 49 -10.56 5.29 7.75
N ILE A 50 -10.29 6.55 7.35
CA ILE A 50 -9.54 6.86 6.12
C ILE A 50 -8.22 6.09 6.01
N CYS A 51 -7.49 5.94 7.11
CA CYS A 51 -6.22 5.22 7.12
C CYS A 51 -6.39 3.72 6.92
N SER A 52 -7.43 3.09 7.50
CA SER A 52 -7.69 1.66 7.29
C SER A 52 -8.20 1.38 5.89
N ASP A 53 -9.10 2.21 5.39
CA ASP A 53 -9.79 1.99 4.12
C ASP A 53 -8.86 2.16 2.92
N THR A 54 -7.87 3.04 3.06
CA THR A 54 -6.88 3.31 2.00
C THR A 54 -5.51 2.69 2.27
N ASN A 55 -5.33 1.94 3.36
CA ASN A 55 -4.02 1.49 3.86
C ASN A 55 -3.12 0.90 2.78
N ASN A 56 -3.59 -0.16 2.12
CA ASN A 56 -2.77 -0.90 1.17
C ASN A 56 -2.50 -0.09 -0.10
N LEU A 57 -3.44 0.76 -0.50
CA LEU A 57 -3.30 1.62 -1.67
C LEU A 57 -2.28 2.72 -1.40
N VAL A 58 -2.30 3.33 -0.22
CA VAL A 58 -1.34 4.37 0.18
C VAL A 58 0.06 3.78 0.32
N ILE A 59 0.21 2.64 1.01
CA ILE A 59 1.52 1.97 1.15
C ILE A 59 2.07 1.55 -0.22
N SER A 60 1.25 0.91 -1.06
CA SER A 60 1.69 0.49 -2.41
C SER A 60 2.00 1.70 -3.30
N GLY A 61 1.17 2.73 -3.27
CA GLY A 61 1.38 3.96 -4.02
C GLY A 61 2.67 4.68 -3.61
N ALA A 62 2.97 4.74 -2.31
CA ALA A 62 4.23 5.30 -1.82
C ALA A 62 5.45 4.54 -2.37
N LEU A 63 5.39 3.20 -2.38
CA LEU A 63 6.45 2.39 -2.97
C LEU A 63 6.56 2.55 -4.49
N LEU A 64 5.45 2.77 -5.21
CA LEU A 64 5.48 3.07 -6.65
C LEU A 64 6.09 4.44 -6.95
N ILE A 65 5.89 5.43 -6.08
CA ILE A 65 6.55 6.73 -6.21
C ILE A 65 8.05 6.57 -6.03
N LEU A 66 8.49 5.79 -5.04
CA LEU A 66 9.91 5.51 -4.82
C LEU A 66 10.51 4.68 -5.96
N PHE A 67 9.82 3.62 -6.40
CA PHE A 67 10.27 2.66 -7.40
C PHE A 67 9.35 2.66 -8.63
N PRO A 68 9.39 3.71 -9.46
CA PRO A 68 8.54 3.82 -10.64
C PRO A 68 8.78 2.66 -11.63
N PRO A 69 7.73 2.11 -12.27
CA PRO A 69 7.88 1.07 -13.29
C PRO A 69 8.77 1.51 -14.45
N SER A 70 8.65 2.79 -14.83
CA SER A 70 9.48 3.49 -15.81
C SER A 70 10.11 4.71 -15.14
N PRO A 71 11.34 4.59 -14.61
CA PRO A 71 12.01 5.71 -13.96
C PRO A 71 12.25 6.90 -14.90
N PRO A 72 11.92 8.13 -14.49
CA PRO A 72 12.24 9.31 -15.27
C PRO A 72 13.76 9.56 -15.32
N SER A 73 14.20 10.38 -16.27
CA SER A 73 15.60 10.79 -16.36
C SER A 73 16.02 11.53 -15.07
N GLY A 74 17.15 11.14 -14.48
CA GLY A 74 17.62 11.69 -13.22
C GLY A 74 16.99 11.06 -11.96
N TRP A 75 16.16 10.03 -12.09
CA TRP A 75 15.70 9.26 -10.92
C TRP A 75 16.88 8.63 -10.19
N LEU A 76 16.98 8.93 -8.89
CA LEU A 76 17.95 8.33 -8.00
C LEU A 76 17.33 7.09 -7.37
N TYR A 77 18.10 6.00 -7.37
CA TYR A 77 17.69 4.75 -6.77
C TYR A 77 17.49 4.93 -5.25
N PRO A 78 16.29 4.69 -4.68
CA PRO A 78 16.04 4.86 -3.26
C PRO A 78 16.85 3.88 -2.42
N THR A 79 17.42 4.38 -1.33
CA THR A 79 18.09 3.58 -0.31
C THR A 79 17.07 2.97 0.67
N ALA A 80 17.52 2.03 1.50
CA ALA A 80 16.67 1.50 2.58
C ALA A 80 16.22 2.59 3.57
N ASP A 81 17.04 3.61 3.79
CA ASP A 81 16.70 4.74 4.67
C ASP A 81 15.63 5.65 4.05
N ASP A 82 15.68 5.87 2.73
CA ASP A 82 14.63 6.63 2.02
C ASP A 82 13.27 5.92 2.13
N VAL A 83 13.26 4.60 1.92
CA VAL A 83 12.05 3.78 2.06
C VAL A 83 11.56 3.78 3.50
N LYS A 84 12.46 3.61 4.48
CA LYS A 84 12.12 3.63 5.90
C LYS A 84 11.52 4.97 6.31
N PHE A 85 12.13 6.08 5.91
CA PHE A 85 11.64 7.43 6.17
C PHE A 85 10.22 7.62 5.62
N CYS A 86 10.00 7.23 4.36
CA CYS A 86 8.68 7.32 3.73
C CYS A 86 7.62 6.51 4.49
N LEU A 87 7.90 5.25 4.82
CA LEU A 87 6.95 4.40 5.52
C LEU A 87 6.70 4.84 6.97
N THR A 88 7.73 5.32 7.68
CA THR A 88 7.58 5.85 9.04
C THR A 88 6.65 7.07 9.05
N LYS A 89 6.77 7.99 8.10
CA LYS A 89 5.84 9.12 7.96
C LYS A 89 4.39 8.67 7.82
N LEU A 90 4.13 7.66 7.00
CA LEU A 90 2.77 7.12 6.84
C LEU A 90 2.27 6.50 8.15
N ILE A 91 3.13 5.82 8.90
CA ILE A 91 2.77 5.26 10.20
C ILE A 91 2.41 6.38 11.20
N GLU A 92 3.15 7.48 11.21
CA GLU A 92 2.84 8.66 12.04
C GLU A 92 1.47 9.27 11.71
N LEU A 93 1.03 9.18 10.45
CA LEU A 93 -0.31 9.59 10.02
C LEU A 93 -1.42 8.60 10.44
N GLY A 94 -1.06 7.39 10.86
CA GLY A 94 -1.98 6.34 11.30
C GLY A 94 -2.14 5.16 10.34
N PHE A 95 -1.34 5.08 9.28
CA PHE A 95 -1.27 3.90 8.42
C PHE A 95 -0.57 2.74 9.12
N LYS A 96 -0.86 1.51 8.69
CA LYS A 96 -0.33 0.29 9.30
C LYS A 96 0.49 -0.51 8.30
N LEU A 97 1.70 -0.86 8.71
CA LEU A 97 2.55 -1.79 7.99
C LEU A 97 2.25 -3.22 8.43
N ASP A 98 1.18 -3.80 7.89
CA ASP A 98 0.72 -5.15 8.22
C ASP A 98 1.23 -6.21 7.22
N ASP A 99 0.88 -7.48 7.47
CA ASP A 99 1.26 -8.58 6.58
C ASP A 99 0.68 -8.42 5.18
N LYS A 100 -0.55 -7.90 5.06
CA LYS A 100 -1.22 -7.70 3.77
C LYS A 100 -0.48 -6.64 2.95
N SER A 101 -0.07 -5.55 3.58
CA SER A 101 0.72 -4.47 2.95
C SER A 101 2.06 -4.98 2.44
N LEU A 102 2.73 -5.87 3.19
CA LEU A 102 3.98 -6.50 2.75
C LEU A 102 3.74 -7.44 1.57
N VAL A 103 2.71 -8.28 1.62
CA VAL A 103 2.33 -9.17 0.51
C VAL A 103 2.09 -8.36 -0.75
N ASP A 104 1.24 -7.32 -0.65
CA ASP A 104 0.83 -6.52 -1.79
C ASP A 104 2.05 -5.78 -2.40
N ALA A 105 2.96 -5.27 -1.57
CA ALA A 105 4.22 -4.68 -2.03
C ALA A 105 5.11 -5.70 -2.78
N LEU A 106 5.37 -6.87 -2.19
CA LEU A 106 6.20 -7.88 -2.82
C LEU A 106 5.57 -8.42 -4.12
N GLN A 107 4.25 -8.55 -4.15
CA GLN A 107 3.49 -8.96 -5.34
C GLN A 107 3.58 -7.90 -6.44
N MET A 108 3.39 -6.63 -6.10
CA MET A 108 3.47 -5.51 -7.05
C MET A 108 4.84 -5.43 -7.73
N PHE A 109 5.90 -5.80 -7.02
CA PHE A 109 7.27 -5.85 -7.55
C PHE A 109 7.77 -7.27 -7.86
N GLU A 110 6.88 -8.25 -8.09
CA GLU A 110 7.25 -9.67 -8.24
C GLU A 110 8.36 -9.90 -9.28
N ASN A 111 8.30 -9.20 -10.41
CA ASN A 111 9.29 -9.31 -11.49
C ASN A 111 10.62 -8.59 -11.21
N LYS A 112 10.73 -7.87 -10.09
CA LYS A 112 11.91 -7.10 -9.68
C LYS A 112 12.31 -7.39 -8.22
N LEU A 113 11.90 -8.53 -7.67
CA LEU A 113 12.20 -8.91 -6.29
C LEU A 113 13.68 -9.16 -6.03
N ASP A 114 14.42 -9.58 -7.05
CA ASP A 114 15.88 -9.69 -7.05
C ASP A 114 16.58 -8.33 -6.87
N ILE A 115 15.91 -7.24 -7.25
CA ILE A 115 16.44 -5.87 -7.15
C ILE A 115 15.93 -5.19 -5.87
N TYR A 116 14.62 -5.17 -5.65
CA TYR A 116 13.98 -4.37 -4.59
C TYR A 116 13.55 -5.19 -3.36
N GLY A 117 13.42 -6.50 -3.51
CA GLY A 117 12.83 -7.36 -2.47
C GLY A 117 13.58 -7.29 -1.16
N ASP A 118 14.92 -7.20 -1.21
CA ASP A 118 15.81 -7.07 -0.06
C ASP A 118 15.54 -5.81 0.75
N ILE A 119 15.34 -4.68 0.05
CA ILE A 119 15.06 -3.39 0.67
C ILE A 119 13.70 -3.45 1.36
N PHE A 120 12.66 -3.94 0.67
CA PHE A 120 11.33 -4.07 1.26
C PHE A 120 11.36 -4.99 2.48
N TRP A 121 12.01 -6.15 2.36
CA TRP A 121 12.10 -7.10 3.45
C TRP A 121 12.77 -6.50 4.69
N ASN A 122 13.94 -5.88 4.52
CA ASN A 122 14.71 -5.33 5.63
C ASN A 122 14.01 -4.15 6.29
N VAL A 123 13.41 -3.25 5.49
CA VAL A 123 12.70 -2.09 6.05
C VAL A 123 11.43 -2.52 6.78
N PHE A 124 10.62 -3.40 6.20
CA PHE A 124 9.39 -3.88 6.85
C PHE A 124 9.70 -4.63 8.15
N THR A 125 10.73 -5.48 8.16
CA THR A 125 11.15 -6.20 9.37
C THR A 125 11.68 -5.26 10.45
N ALA A 126 12.49 -4.27 10.08
CA ALA A 126 13.04 -3.28 10.99
C ALA A 126 11.93 -2.43 11.64
N ILE A 127 10.97 -1.96 10.85
CA ILE A 127 9.83 -1.16 11.35
C ILE A 127 8.93 -2.01 12.26
N ARG A 128 8.65 -3.26 11.90
CA ARG A 128 7.74 -4.15 12.65
C ARG A 128 8.37 -4.81 13.87
N SER A 129 9.60 -4.45 14.25
CA SER A 129 10.31 -5.00 15.42
C SER A 129 10.43 -6.54 15.41
N GLY A 130 10.75 -7.13 14.24
CA GLY A 130 11.23 -8.52 14.13
C GLY A 130 10.23 -9.67 14.38
N LYS A 131 8.99 -9.44 14.83
CA LYS A 131 8.00 -10.51 15.11
C LYS A 131 7.00 -10.74 13.97
N SER A 132 7.43 -10.61 12.73
CA SER A 132 6.56 -10.93 11.59
C SER A 132 6.51 -12.44 11.43
N ASN A 133 5.35 -13.05 11.71
CA ASN A 133 5.15 -14.49 11.48
C ASN A 133 4.88 -14.73 9.99
N PHE A 134 5.96 -14.83 9.23
CA PHE A 134 5.92 -14.99 7.78
C PHE A 134 5.34 -16.32 7.31
N SER A 135 5.01 -17.26 8.22
CA SER A 135 4.28 -18.47 7.86
C SER A 135 2.91 -18.14 7.24
N PHE A 136 2.29 -17.04 7.69
CA PHE A 136 1.02 -16.56 7.16
C PHE A 136 1.12 -16.05 5.71
N LEU A 137 2.27 -15.46 5.33
CA LEU A 137 2.52 -15.04 3.94
C LEU A 137 2.28 -16.20 2.99
N PHE A 138 2.87 -17.38 3.25
CA PHE A 138 2.69 -18.58 2.43
C PHE A 138 1.22 -19.02 2.27
N GLY A 139 0.36 -18.73 3.27
CA GLY A 139 -1.08 -18.97 3.20
C GLY A 139 -1.79 -18.03 2.23
N LEU A 140 -1.52 -16.73 2.32
CA LEU A 140 -2.08 -15.72 1.41
C LEU A 140 -1.71 -15.97 -0.05
N PHE A 141 -0.49 -16.44 -0.34
CA PHE A 141 -0.04 -16.71 -1.72
C PHE A 141 -0.67 -17.96 -2.35
N LYS A 142 -1.32 -18.82 -1.56
CA LYS A 142 -2.06 -19.97 -2.10
C LYS A 142 -3.44 -19.58 -2.64
N GLU A 143 -3.91 -18.36 -2.37
CA GLU A 143 -5.18 -17.86 -2.89
C GLU A 143 -5.16 -17.77 -4.43
N PRO A 144 -6.04 -18.51 -5.15
CA PRO A 144 -6.10 -18.50 -6.61
C PRO A 144 -6.43 -17.13 -7.21
N SER A 145 -7.13 -16.28 -6.46
CA SER A 145 -7.60 -14.95 -6.86
C SER A 145 -6.48 -13.93 -7.13
N ARG A 146 -5.26 -14.19 -6.66
CA ARG A 146 -4.14 -13.23 -6.73
C ARG A 146 -3.27 -13.33 -7.99
N GLY A 147 -3.47 -14.34 -8.85
CA GLY A 147 -2.84 -14.39 -10.19
C GLY A 147 -1.29 -14.41 -10.23
N LEU A 148 -0.63 -14.83 -9.15
CA LEU A 148 0.83 -14.72 -8.96
C LEU A 148 1.65 -15.64 -9.88
N LYS A 149 2.82 -15.16 -10.36
CA LYS A 149 3.89 -16.03 -10.88
C LYS A 149 4.66 -16.66 -9.71
N LYS A 150 3.95 -17.55 -9.01
CA LYS A 150 4.34 -18.25 -7.77
C LYS A 150 5.82 -18.63 -7.66
N SER A 151 6.51 -18.96 -8.75
CA SER A 151 7.91 -19.39 -8.72
C SER A 151 8.90 -18.32 -8.26
N LEU A 152 8.85 -17.09 -8.78
CA LEU A 152 9.83 -16.03 -8.45
C LEU A 152 9.70 -15.62 -6.98
N PHE A 153 8.46 -15.35 -6.57
CA PHE A 153 8.14 -15.00 -5.20
C PHE A 153 8.46 -16.12 -4.20
N LEU A 154 8.10 -17.38 -4.50
CA LEU A 154 8.44 -18.50 -3.62
C LEU A 154 9.95 -18.72 -3.51
N ASN A 155 10.71 -18.48 -4.59
CA ASN A 155 12.17 -18.54 -4.54
C ASN A 155 12.74 -17.44 -3.64
N PHE A 156 12.20 -16.22 -3.73
CA PHE A 156 12.55 -15.12 -2.84
C PHE A 156 12.28 -15.46 -1.36
N LEU A 157 11.12 -16.02 -1.01
CA LEU A 157 10.85 -16.41 0.38
C LEU A 157 11.72 -17.58 0.87
N LYS A 158 12.04 -18.54 -0.01
CA LYS A 158 12.89 -19.69 0.33
C LYS A 158 14.32 -19.25 0.66
N SER A 159 14.88 -18.28 -0.09
CA SER A 159 16.22 -17.76 0.22
C SER A 159 16.27 -17.09 1.60
N ARG A 160 15.15 -16.54 2.08
CA ARG A 160 15.02 -15.92 3.42
C ARG A 160 14.86 -16.90 4.58
N ARG A 161 14.30 -18.11 4.36
CA ARG A 161 14.28 -19.16 5.40
C ARG A 161 15.68 -19.60 5.84
N VAL A 162 16.71 -19.37 5.03
CA VAL A 162 18.11 -19.69 5.37
C VAL A 162 18.71 -18.64 6.31
N SER A 163 18.23 -17.39 6.30
CA SER A 163 18.75 -16.32 7.18
C SER A 163 18.07 -16.21 8.55
N ILE A 164 16.93 -16.88 8.80
CA ILE A 164 16.30 -16.92 10.14
C ILE A 164 16.81 -18.15 10.91
N LYS A 165 18.13 -18.32 10.93
CA LYS A 165 18.88 -19.15 11.89
C LYS A 165 20.27 -18.51 12.01
N GLY A 166 20.37 -17.57 12.95
CA GLY A 166 21.59 -16.89 13.38
C GLY A 166 21.28 -16.18 14.67
#